data_AF-A0A533Z972-F1
#
_entry.id   AF-A0A533Z972-F1
#
_cell.length_a   1.000
_cell.length_b   1.000
_cell.length_c   1.000
_cell.angle_alpha   90.00
_cell.angle_beta   90.00
_cell.angle_gamma   90.00
#
_symmetry.space_group_name_H-M   'P 1'
#
loop_
_entity.id
_entity.type
_entity.pdbx_description
1 polymer ?
#
loop_
_entity_poly.entity_id
_entity_poly.type
_entity_poly.pdbx_seq_one_letter_code
_entity_poly.pdbx_strand_id
1 'polypeptide(L)'
;MMISEETLLRGSWYSLEQAGRLLRSAVTLFDGGDPSTAVVLAMFGREGLGRSQILRQLAAKVKAGEKLTAKQISKSCEGHLAKQEAAVLSTTLRVDPNTRLSAAVQTRVRAGFHSEAGRKASAEIEEATKAKR
;
A
#
# COMPACT_ATOMS: atom_id res chain seq x y z
N MET A 1 -20.27 2.04 -23.84
CA MET A 1 -20.30 0.74 -23.15
C MET A 1 -20.38 0.98 -21.65
N MET A 2 -21.42 0.46 -20.99
CA MET A 2 -21.50 0.48 -19.51
C MET A 2 -20.61 -0.62 -18.94
N ILE A 3 -19.93 -0.33 -17.83
CA ILE A 3 -19.01 -1.26 -17.20
C ILE A 3 -19.71 -1.93 -16.01
N SER A 4 -19.58 -3.25 -15.89
CA SER A 4 -20.16 -4.01 -14.77
C SER A 4 -19.28 -3.97 -13.52
N GLU A 5 -19.88 -4.30 -12.37
CA GLU A 5 -19.15 -4.52 -11.11
C GLU A 5 -18.03 -5.54 -11.29
N GLU A 6 -18.33 -6.68 -11.94
CA GLU A 6 -17.35 -7.76 -12.16
C GLU A 6 -16.13 -7.27 -12.94
N THR A 7 -16.33 -6.48 -14.00
CA THR A 7 -15.23 -5.90 -14.78
C THR A 7 -14.34 -5.01 -13.91
N LEU A 8 -14.91 -4.20 -13.03
CA LEU A 8 -14.16 -3.33 -12.11
C LEU A 8 -13.38 -4.15 -11.07
N LEU A 9 -14.00 -5.17 -10.47
CA LEU A 9 -13.32 -6.05 -9.52
C LEU A 9 -12.18 -6.83 -10.17
N ARG A 10 -12.36 -7.31 -11.40
CA ARG A 10 -11.29 -7.97 -12.16
C ARG A 10 -10.14 -7.01 -12.46
N GLY A 11 -10.43 -5.79 -12.90
CA GLY A 11 -9.41 -4.75 -13.10
C GLY A 11 -8.69 -4.37 -11.81
N SER A 12 -9.41 -4.35 -10.68
CA SER A 12 -8.84 -4.12 -9.35
C SER A 12 -7.85 -5.22 -8.97
N TRP A 13 -8.19 -6.47 -9.22
CA TRP A 13 -7.32 -7.62 -8.97
C TRP A 13 -6.04 -7.56 -9.80
N TYR A 14 -6.16 -7.31 -11.10
CA TYR A 14 -4.97 -7.18 -11.97
C TYR A 14 -4.07 -6.01 -11.57
N SER A 15 -4.65 -4.89 -11.15
CA SER A 15 -3.88 -3.75 -10.66
C SER A 15 -3.12 -4.09 -9.37
N LEU A 16 -3.74 -4.87 -8.47
CA LEU A 16 -3.11 -5.34 -7.23
C LEU A 16 -1.97 -6.33 -7.52
N GLU A 17 -2.17 -7.25 -8.45
CA GLU A 17 -1.13 -8.21 -8.83
C GLU A 17 0.08 -7.52 -9.44
N GLN A 18 -0.13 -6.59 -10.38
CA GLN A 18 0.93 -5.80 -10.98
C GLN A 18 1.68 -4.96 -9.93
N ALA A 19 0.95 -4.38 -8.97
CA ALA A 19 1.57 -3.67 -7.86
C ALA A 19 2.52 -4.56 -7.05
N GLY A 20 2.08 -5.76 -6.69
CA GLY A 20 2.90 -6.73 -5.97
C GLY A 20 4.16 -7.14 -6.74
N ARG A 21 4.06 -7.32 -8.07
CA ARG A 21 5.20 -7.60 -8.95
C ARG A 21 6.21 -6.46 -8.94
N LEU A 22 5.75 -5.22 -9.12
CA LEU A 22 6.61 -4.02 -9.12
C LEU A 22 7.31 -3.80 -7.78
N LEU A 23 6.59 -3.96 -6.66
CA LEU A 23 7.16 -3.83 -5.33
C LEU A 23 8.23 -4.90 -5.05
N ARG A 24 8.01 -6.13 -5.51
CA ARG A 24 9.03 -7.19 -5.40
C ARG A 24 10.27 -6.86 -6.21
N SER A 25 10.12 -6.40 -7.45
CA SER A 25 11.24 -5.96 -8.27
C SER A 25 11.97 -4.77 -7.66
N ALA A 26 11.25 -3.84 -7.02
CA ALA A 26 11.85 -2.71 -6.32
C ALA A 26 12.77 -3.18 -5.17
N VAL A 27 12.35 -4.18 -4.39
CA VAL A 27 13.19 -4.78 -3.33
C VAL A 27 14.45 -5.40 -3.94
N THR A 28 14.32 -6.20 -5.00
CA THR A 28 15.48 -6.81 -5.67
C THR A 28 16.48 -5.77 -6.17
N LEU A 29 16.03 -4.66 -6.75
CA LEU A 29 16.92 -3.59 -7.21
C LEU A 29 17.56 -2.83 -6.05
N PHE A 30 16.81 -2.58 -4.99
CA PHE A 30 17.32 -1.91 -3.79
C PHE A 30 18.45 -2.72 -3.16
N ASP A 31 18.21 -4.01 -2.92
CA ASP A 31 19.19 -4.94 -2.36
C ASP A 31 20.38 -5.17 -3.30
N GLY A 32 20.15 -5.06 -4.61
CA GLY A 32 21.17 -5.14 -5.65
C GLY A 32 22.04 -3.88 -5.82
N GLY A 33 21.80 -2.83 -5.03
CA GLY A 33 22.61 -1.61 -5.05
C GLY A 33 22.17 -0.55 -6.07
N ASP A 34 20.96 -0.65 -6.64
CA ASP A 34 20.35 0.40 -7.47
C ASP A 34 19.11 1.01 -6.79
N PRO A 35 19.30 1.81 -5.73
CA PRO A 35 18.20 2.38 -4.96
C PRO A 35 17.39 3.41 -5.76
N SER A 36 18.00 4.09 -6.73
CA SER A 36 17.35 5.11 -7.56
C SER A 36 16.24 4.50 -8.41
N THR A 37 16.57 3.41 -9.13
CA THR A 37 15.57 2.69 -9.94
C THR A 37 14.56 1.96 -9.05
N ALA A 38 15.02 1.43 -7.91
CA ALA A 38 14.13 0.79 -6.94
C ALA A 38 13.01 1.73 -6.45
N VAL A 39 13.34 2.99 -6.14
CA VAL A 39 12.34 3.98 -5.71
C VAL A 39 11.30 4.24 -6.80
N VAL A 40 11.71 4.33 -8.08
CA VAL A 40 10.78 4.51 -9.20
C VAL A 40 9.82 3.33 -9.32
N LEU A 41 10.33 2.09 -9.25
CA LEU A 41 9.48 0.91 -9.28
C LEU A 41 8.55 0.82 -8.07
N ALA A 42 9.02 1.20 -6.89
CA ALA A 42 8.21 1.25 -5.69
C ALA A 42 7.06 2.26 -5.84
N MET A 43 7.33 3.43 -6.42
CA MET A 43 6.31 4.44 -6.72
C MET A 43 5.26 3.91 -7.70
N PHE A 44 5.66 3.25 -8.79
CA PHE A 44 4.70 2.61 -9.71
C PHE A 44 3.91 1.49 -9.07
N GLY A 45 4.55 0.66 -8.23
CA GLY A 45 3.88 -0.36 -7.45
C GLY A 45 2.80 0.25 -6.55
N ARG A 46 3.13 1.33 -5.86
CA ARG A 46 2.18 2.08 -5.03
C ARG A 46 1.03 2.68 -5.84
N GLU A 47 1.28 3.20 -7.04
CA GLU A 47 0.20 3.63 -7.94
C GLU A 47 -0.77 2.50 -8.32
N GLY A 48 -0.23 1.30 -8.57
CA GLY A 48 -1.03 0.11 -8.85
C GLY A 48 -1.94 -0.27 -7.67
N LEU A 49 -1.43 -0.17 -6.43
CA LEU A 49 -2.24 -0.34 -5.22
C LEU A 49 -3.39 0.67 -5.15
N GLY A 50 -3.10 1.95 -5.40
CA GLY A 50 -4.10 3.01 -5.40
C GLY A 50 -5.18 2.80 -6.45
N ARG A 51 -4.77 2.48 -7.68
CA ARG A 51 -5.71 2.12 -8.77
C ARG A 51 -6.59 0.94 -8.36
N SER A 52 -6.01 -0.08 -7.73
CA SER A 52 -6.77 -1.22 -7.24
C SER A 52 -7.85 -0.81 -6.24
N GLN A 53 -7.56 0.11 -5.31
CA GLN A 53 -8.55 0.61 -4.36
C GLN A 53 -9.66 1.43 -5.03
N ILE A 54 -9.27 2.36 -5.92
CA ILE A 54 -10.22 3.19 -6.67
C ILE A 54 -11.21 2.31 -7.43
N LEU A 55 -10.72 1.27 -8.12
CA LEU A 55 -11.58 0.34 -8.85
C LEU A 55 -12.56 -0.43 -7.95
N ARG A 56 -12.16 -0.81 -6.72
CA ARG A 56 -13.10 -1.44 -5.74
C ARG A 56 -14.17 -0.46 -5.28
N GLN A 57 -13.82 0.78 -5.02
CA GLN A 57 -14.78 1.81 -4.64
C GLN A 57 -15.78 2.08 -5.76
N LEU A 58 -15.32 2.14 -7.02
CA LEU A 58 -16.19 2.25 -8.19
C LEU A 58 -17.07 1.00 -8.36
N ALA A 59 -16.55 -0.20 -8.10
CA ALA A 59 -17.34 -1.43 -8.13
C ALA A 59 -18.50 -1.39 -7.12
N ALA A 60 -18.23 -0.92 -5.89
CA ALA A 60 -19.27 -0.74 -4.87
C ALA A 60 -20.36 0.27 -5.30
N LYS A 61 -19.98 1.33 -6.02
CA LYS A 61 -20.92 2.29 -6.60
C LYS A 61 -21.79 1.68 -7.69
N VAL A 62 -21.19 0.90 -8.59
CA VAL A 62 -21.94 0.19 -9.64
C VAL A 62 -22.90 -0.82 -9.03
N LYS A 63 -22.48 -1.54 -8.00
CA LYS A 63 -23.33 -2.45 -7.23
C LYS A 63 -24.53 -1.73 -6.60
N ALA A 64 -24.35 -0.49 -6.15
CA ALA A 64 -25.42 0.36 -5.62
C ALA A 64 -26.35 0.95 -6.71
N GLY A 65 -26.11 0.65 -8.00
CA GLY A 65 -26.93 1.06 -9.13
C GLY A 65 -26.37 2.23 -9.94
N GLU A 66 -25.18 2.76 -9.60
CA GLU A 66 -24.55 3.83 -10.37
C GLU A 66 -24.09 3.32 -11.74
N LYS A 67 -24.41 4.05 -12.81
CA LYS A 67 -24.00 3.70 -14.18
C LYS A 67 -22.73 4.45 -14.55
N LEU A 68 -21.60 3.75 -14.51
CA LEU A 68 -20.30 4.29 -14.89
C LEU A 68 -19.91 3.95 -16.33
N THR A 69 -19.31 4.94 -17.00
CA THR A 69 -18.71 4.78 -18.32
C THR A 69 -17.21 4.53 -18.22
N ALA A 70 -16.64 3.89 -19.23
CA ALA A 70 -15.19 3.69 -19.32
C ALA A 70 -14.40 5.00 -19.18
N LYS A 71 -14.87 6.10 -19.77
CA LYS A 71 -14.22 7.42 -19.67
C LYS A 71 -14.16 7.95 -18.24
N GLN A 72 -15.23 7.78 -17.47
CA GLN A 72 -15.25 8.19 -16.06
C GLN A 72 -14.27 7.34 -15.24
N ILE A 73 -14.23 6.03 -15.48
CA ILE A 73 -13.32 5.11 -14.79
C ILE A 73 -11.87 5.44 -15.11
N SER A 74 -11.53 5.67 -16.38
CA SER A 74 -10.18 6.08 -16.79
C SER A 74 -9.76 7.37 -16.10
N LYS A 75 -10.63 8.39 -16.12
CA LYS A 75 -10.36 9.67 -15.44
C LYS A 75 -10.08 9.49 -13.95
N SER A 76 -10.82 8.62 -13.26
CA SER A 76 -10.57 8.29 -11.85
C SER A 76 -9.23 7.58 -11.62
N CYS A 77 -8.66 6.92 -12.62
CA CYS A 77 -7.42 6.14 -12.52
C CYS A 77 -6.17 6.84 -13.10
N GLU A 78 -6.32 7.97 -13.78
CA GLU A 78 -5.22 8.71 -14.44
C GLU A 78 -4.37 9.49 -13.45
N GLY A 79 -4.98 10.13 -12.45
CA GLY A 79 -4.28 11.00 -11.50
C GLY A 79 -3.22 10.27 -10.67
N HIS A 80 -1.95 10.60 -10.87
CA HIS A 80 -0.82 10.04 -10.10
C HIS A 80 -0.97 10.29 -8.61
N LEU A 81 -1.23 11.54 -8.20
CA LEU A 81 -1.44 11.90 -6.79
C LEU A 81 -2.62 11.14 -6.16
N ALA A 82 -3.77 11.13 -6.84
CA ALA A 82 -4.96 10.41 -6.36
C ALA A 82 -4.69 8.91 -6.14
N LYS A 83 -3.92 8.27 -7.02
CA LYS A 83 -3.48 6.88 -6.81
C LYS A 83 -2.54 6.76 -5.60
N GLN A 84 -1.57 7.65 -5.45
CA GLN A 84 -0.63 7.62 -4.33
C GLN A 84 -1.33 7.81 -2.98
N GLU A 85 -2.35 8.68 -2.93
CA GLU A 85 -3.22 8.91 -1.77
C GLU A 85 -4.13 7.72 -1.50
N ALA A 86 -4.81 7.18 -2.52
CA ALA A 86 -5.63 5.98 -2.38
C ALA A 86 -4.80 4.75 -1.97
N ALA A 87 -3.49 4.74 -2.24
CA ALA A 87 -2.60 3.68 -1.80
C ALA A 87 -2.14 3.82 -0.34
N VAL A 88 -2.46 4.93 0.35
CA VAL A 88 -2.12 5.10 1.76
C VAL A 88 -2.92 4.08 2.57
N LEU A 89 -2.21 3.09 3.08
CA LEU A 89 -2.74 2.08 3.98
C LEU A 89 -2.27 2.40 5.40
N SER A 90 -3.18 2.33 6.36
CA SER A 90 -2.82 2.34 7.76
C SER A 90 -2.71 0.90 8.27
N THR A 91 -1.69 0.64 9.08
CA THR A 91 -1.60 -0.60 9.85
C THR A 91 -2.10 -0.32 11.25
N THR A 92 -3.18 -0.97 11.67
CA THR A 92 -3.64 -0.92 13.06
C THR A 92 -3.06 -2.11 13.82
N LEU A 93 -2.09 -1.84 14.69
CA LEU A 93 -1.52 -2.84 15.59
C LEU A 93 -2.17 -2.72 16.97
N ARG A 94 -2.83 -3.79 17.41
CA ARG A 94 -3.24 -3.93 18.81
C ARG A 94 -2.13 -4.65 19.56
N VAL A 95 -1.56 -3.95 20.53
CA VAL A 95 -0.52 -4.44 21.42
C VAL A 95 -1.02 -4.27 22.84
N ASP A 96 -0.67 -5.21 23.72
CA ASP A 96 -0.95 -5.07 25.15
C ASP A 96 -0.23 -3.80 25.65
N PRO A 97 -0.96 -2.82 26.22
CA PRO A 97 -0.44 -1.50 26.51
C PRO A 97 0.76 -1.50 27.47
N ASN A 98 0.97 -2.54 28.27
CA ASN A 98 2.01 -2.59 29.31
C ASN A 98 3.22 -3.45 28.92
N THR A 99 3.47 -3.65 27.63
CA THR A 99 4.57 -4.48 27.14
C THR A 99 5.74 -3.66 26.60
N ARG A 100 6.95 -4.20 26.64
CA ARG A 100 8.10 -3.59 25.93
C ARG A 100 7.80 -3.40 24.43
N LEU A 101 7.03 -4.32 23.85
CA LEU A 101 6.59 -4.23 22.46
C LEU A 101 5.66 -3.04 22.21
N SER A 102 4.72 -2.73 23.11
CA SER A 102 3.83 -1.56 22.94
C SER A 102 4.59 -0.23 23.01
N ALA A 103 5.54 -0.11 23.95
CA ALA A 103 6.39 1.07 24.07
C ALA A 103 7.28 1.27 22.84
N ALA A 104 7.88 0.19 22.32
CA ALA A 104 8.68 0.22 21.09
C ALA A 104 7.83 0.60 19.87
N VAL A 105 6.65 0.00 19.69
CA VAL A 105 5.74 0.33 18.57
C VAL A 105 5.31 1.80 18.63
N GLN A 106 4.91 2.31 19.80
CA GLN A 106 4.51 3.72 19.93
C GLN A 106 5.67 4.68 19.65
N THR A 107 6.86 4.36 20.16
CA THR A 107 8.07 5.16 19.91
C THR A 107 8.41 5.20 18.42
N ARG A 108 8.37 4.05 17.74
CA ARG A 108 8.60 3.98 16.29
C ARG A 108 7.62 4.82 15.49
N VAL A 109 6.33 4.79 15.85
CA VAL A 109 5.28 5.56 15.16
C VAL A 109 5.46 7.07 15.38
N ARG A 110 5.80 7.50 16.59
CA ARG A 110 5.92 8.93 16.94
C ARG A 110 7.22 9.57 16.46
N ALA A 111 8.34 8.86 16.58
CA ALA A 111 9.66 9.42 16.28
C ALA A 111 10.01 9.41 14.78
N GLY A 112 9.22 8.72 13.95
CA GLY A 112 9.48 8.54 12.52
C GLY A 112 10.62 7.56 12.22
N PHE A 113 10.60 6.95 11.04
CA PHE A 113 11.47 5.82 10.68
C PHE A 113 12.97 6.13 10.66
N HIS A 114 13.37 7.38 10.42
CA HIS A 114 14.78 7.76 10.23
C HIS A 114 15.46 8.32 11.49
N SER A 115 14.69 8.62 12.54
CA SER A 115 15.25 9.10 13.81
C SER A 115 16.02 7.98 14.52
N GLU A 116 16.98 8.35 15.36
CA GLU A 116 17.74 7.37 16.16
C GLU A 116 16.80 6.57 17.08
N ALA A 117 15.82 7.24 17.69
CA ALA A 117 14.78 6.60 18.50
C ALA A 117 13.92 5.63 17.69
N GLY A 118 13.55 5.99 16.44
CA GLY A 118 12.80 5.12 15.53
C GLY A 118 13.59 3.89 15.08
N ARG A 119 14.90 4.03 14.84
CA ARG A 119 15.80 2.92 14.50
C ARG A 119 15.96 1.94 15.67
N LYS A 120 16.22 2.44 16.89
CA LYS A 120 16.29 1.62 18.11
C LYS A 120 14.99 0.87 18.36
N ALA A 121 13.86 1.56 18.28
CA ALA A 121 12.55 0.94 18.42
C ALA A 121 12.25 -0.12 17.35
N SER A 122 12.75 0.06 16.12
CA SER A 122 12.60 -0.93 15.05
C SER A 122 13.39 -2.21 15.33
N ALA A 123 14.62 -2.08 15.82
CA ALA A 123 15.43 -3.23 16.23
C ALA A 123 14.77 -4.02 17.38
N GLU A 124 14.22 -3.32 18.39
CA GLU A 124 13.49 -3.97 19.49
C GLU A 124 12.25 -4.74 19.03
N ILE A 125 11.51 -4.19 18.06
CA ILE A 125 10.36 -4.88 17.47
C ILE A 125 10.82 -6.13 16.71
N GLU A 126 11.91 -6.03 15.95
CA GLU A 126 12.45 -7.14 15.17
C GLU A 126 12.91 -8.30 16.06
N GLU A 127 13.66 -8.00 17.13
CA GLU A 127 14.06 -8.97 18.15
C GLU A 127 12.85 -9.64 18.80
N ALA A 128 11.83 -8.87 19.18
CA ALA A 128 10.60 -9.40 19.77
C ALA A 128 9.83 -10.33 18.82
N THR A 129 9.87 -10.07 17.51
CA THR A 129 9.29 -10.95 16.49
C THR A 129 10.12 -12.21 16.21
N LYS A 130 11.45 -12.14 16.33
CA LYS A 130 12.34 -13.31 16.19
C LYS A 130 12.19 -14.27 17.36
N ALA A 131 12.05 -13.77 18.59
CA ALA A 131 11.87 -14.58 19.80
C ALA A 131 10.56 -15.40 19.86
N LYS A 132 9.63 -15.18 18.91
CA LYS A 132 8.36 -15.91 18.78
C LYS A 132 8.38 -17.02 17.71
N ARG A 133 9.49 -17.18 16.99
CA ARG A 133 9.73 -18.32 16.06
C ARG A 133 10.58 -19.37 16.76
#